data_AF-A0A3S4MLN3-F1
#
_entry.id   AF-A0A3S4MLN3-F1
#
_cell.length_a   1.000
_cell.length_b   1.000
_cell.length_c   1.000
_cell.angle_alpha   90.00
_cell.angle_beta   90.00
_cell.angle_gamma   90.00
#
_symmetry.space_group_name_H-M   'P 1'
#
loop_
_entity.id
_entity.type
_entity.pdbx_description
1 polymer ?
#
loop_
_entity_poly.entity_id
_entity_poly.type
_entity_poly.pdbx_seq_one_letter_code
_entity_poly.pdbx_strand_id
1 'polypeptide(L)'
;MTDLREMSWPDRLRYAVAQGWGVSELAGQLGRSVSVVSLAQGRHGIRLPDKRRSTDEGIVQKGQTGNPLSCLSDAERADYDVLKTRGKMTRAEALTAIGRSDLLEGDR
;
A
#
# COMPACT_ATOMS: atom_id res chain seq x y z
N MET A 1 -14.18 3.65 33.27
CA MET A 1 -13.63 2.92 32.11
C MET A 1 -14.82 2.50 31.27
N THR A 2 -15.00 3.09 30.10
CA THR A 2 -16.21 2.87 29.28
C THR A 2 -16.13 1.50 28.63
N ASP A 3 -17.02 0.57 29.00
CA ASP A 3 -17.05 -0.75 28.38
C ASP A 3 -17.74 -0.65 27.01
N LEU A 4 -16.94 -0.79 25.95
CA LEU A 4 -17.41 -0.69 24.56
C LEU A 4 -18.30 -1.87 24.15
N ARG A 5 -18.30 -2.97 24.91
CA ARG A 5 -19.06 -4.19 24.58
C ARG A 5 -20.51 -4.08 25.03
N GLU A 6 -20.79 -3.25 26.03
CA GLU A 6 -22.14 -2.90 26.48
C GLU A 6 -22.82 -1.87 25.55
N MET A 7 -22.04 -1.12 24.76
CA MET A 7 -22.57 -0.10 23.86
C MET A 7 -23.20 -0.68 22.59
N SER A 8 -24.16 0.04 22.01
CA SER A 8 -24.66 -0.30 20.67
C SER A 8 -23.59 -0.08 19.59
N TRP A 9 -23.68 -0.79 18.47
CA TRP A 9 -22.76 -0.60 17.33
C TRP A 9 -22.62 0.86 16.87
N PRO A 10 -23.70 1.64 16.67
CA PRO A 10 -23.55 3.04 16.27
C PRO A 10 -22.83 3.89 17.33
N ASP A 11 -23.03 3.62 18.63
CA ASP A 11 -22.32 4.34 19.69
C ASP A 11 -20.83 3.99 19.73
N ARG A 12 -20.46 2.71 19.51
CA ARG A 12 -19.07 2.29 19.38
C ARG A 12 -18.36 3.00 18.22
N LEU A 13 -19.04 3.12 17.08
CA LEU A 13 -18.48 3.78 15.90
C LEU A 13 -18.31 5.29 16.14
N ARG A 14 -19.29 5.96 16.75
CA ARG A 14 -19.19 7.39 17.12
C ARG A 14 -18.12 7.64 18.16
N TYR A 15 -18.03 6.79 19.18
CA TYR A 15 -17.00 6.86 20.20
C TYR A 15 -15.61 6.72 19.56
N ALA A 16 -15.43 5.72 18.70
CA ALA A 16 -14.18 5.52 17.98
C ALA A 16 -13.83 6.68 17.04
N VAL A 17 -14.82 7.31 16.38
CA VAL A 17 -14.59 8.56 15.62
C VAL A 17 -14.14 9.70 16.54
N ALA A 18 -14.78 9.89 17.69
CA ALA A 18 -14.42 10.93 18.66
C ALA A 18 -13.00 10.72 19.25
N GLN A 19 -12.57 9.47 19.40
CA GLN A 19 -11.22 9.11 19.83
C GLN A 19 -10.20 9.11 18.67
N GLY A 20 -10.65 9.33 17.43
CA GLY A 20 -9.82 9.24 16.24
C GLY A 20 -9.25 7.84 16.02
N TRP A 21 -9.98 6.78 16.35
CA TRP A 21 -9.58 5.39 16.17
C TRP A 21 -9.91 4.89 14.76
N GLY A 22 -9.00 4.08 14.21
CA GLY A 22 -9.23 3.39 12.94
C GLY A 22 -9.96 2.05 13.12
N VAL A 23 -10.34 1.44 12.00
CA VAL A 23 -11.09 0.16 11.99
C VAL A 23 -10.34 -0.95 12.72
N SER A 24 -9.03 -1.07 12.51
CA SER A 24 -8.18 -2.07 13.18
C SER A 24 -8.08 -1.85 14.69
N GLU A 25 -8.06 -0.58 15.13
CA GLU A 25 -7.95 -0.22 16.54
C GLU A 25 -9.23 -0.56 17.29
N LEU A 26 -10.39 -0.20 16.73
CA LEU A 26 -11.69 -0.56 17.28
C LEU A 26 -11.89 -2.09 17.29
N ALA A 27 -11.44 -2.78 16.25
CA ALA A 27 -11.48 -4.23 16.18
C ALA A 27 -10.65 -4.87 17.31
N GLY A 28 -9.44 -4.37 17.56
CA GLY A 28 -8.57 -4.79 18.66
C GLY A 28 -9.21 -4.56 20.04
N GLN A 29 -9.78 -3.37 20.27
CA GLN A 29 -10.48 -3.05 21.52
C GLN A 29 -11.70 -3.94 21.78
N LEU A 30 -12.42 -4.31 20.72
CA LEU A 30 -13.59 -5.20 20.82
C LEU A 30 -13.23 -6.69 20.84
N GLY A 31 -11.98 -7.06 20.51
CA GLY A 31 -11.58 -8.46 20.29
C GLY A 31 -12.34 -9.11 19.13
N ARG A 32 -12.66 -8.33 18.09
CA ARG A 32 -13.42 -8.78 16.91
C ARG A 32 -12.61 -8.59 15.63
N SER A 33 -13.05 -9.22 14.55
CA SER A 33 -12.44 -9.03 13.22
C SER A 33 -12.76 -7.66 12.64
N VAL A 34 -11.81 -7.09 11.90
CA VAL A 34 -11.97 -5.87 11.08
C VAL A 34 -13.18 -5.96 10.16
N SER A 35 -13.47 -7.14 9.59
CA SER A 35 -14.63 -7.34 8.71
C SER A 35 -15.97 -7.08 9.41
N VAL A 36 -16.06 -7.40 10.70
CA VAL A 36 -17.27 -7.15 11.51
C VAL A 36 -17.47 -5.66 11.71
N VAL A 37 -16.39 -4.92 11.96
CA VAL A 37 -16.43 -3.46 12.08
C VAL A 37 -16.81 -2.83 10.74
N SER A 38 -16.18 -3.23 9.63
CA SER A 38 -16.51 -2.75 8.28
C SER A 38 -17.96 -3.00 7.90
N LEU A 39 -18.52 -4.16 8.26
CA LEU A 39 -19.93 -4.47 8.04
C LEU A 39 -20.83 -3.54 8.87
N ALA A 40 -20.49 -3.29 10.13
CA ALA A 40 -21.22 -2.35 10.98
C ALA A 40 -21.16 -0.91 10.44
N GLN A 41 -20.01 -0.48 9.91
CA GLN A 41 -19.88 0.81 9.22
C GLN A 41 -20.80 0.92 8.01
N GLY A 42 -20.85 -0.12 7.16
CA GLY A 42 -21.73 -0.16 6.00
C GLY A 42 -23.21 -0.16 6.39
N ARG A 43 -23.57 -0.90 7.43
CA ARG A 43 -24.95 -1.01 7.92
C ARG A 43 -25.47 0.27 8.58
N HIS A 44 -24.61 1.01 9.26
CA HIS A 44 -24.99 2.23 10.01
C HIS A 44 -24.57 3.54 9.33
N GLY A 45 -23.83 3.47 8.22
CA GLY A 45 -23.36 4.63 7.48
C GLY A 45 -22.27 5.46 8.18
N ILE A 46 -21.66 4.94 9.25
CA ILE A 46 -20.64 5.67 10.04
C ILE A 46 -19.26 5.23 9.59
N ARG A 47 -18.51 6.14 8.95
CA ARG A 47 -17.12 5.89 8.56
C ARG A 47 -16.15 6.26 9.67
N LEU A 48 -15.31 5.31 10.05
CA LEU A 48 -14.13 5.52 10.88
C LEU A 48 -13.01 6.09 10.02
N PRO A 49 -12.13 6.93 10.59
CA PRO A 49 -10.93 7.40 9.90
C PRO A 49 -10.06 6.20 9.52
N ASP A 50 -9.70 6.11 8.24
CA ASP A 50 -8.82 5.05 7.76
C ASP A 50 -7.39 5.39 8.19
N LYS A 51 -6.98 4.87 9.37
CA LYS A 51 -5.58 4.84 9.79
C LYS A 51 -4.80 3.71 9.12
N ARG A 52 -5.19 3.27 7.92
CA ARG A 52 -4.13 2.72 7.08
C ARG A 52 -3.11 3.83 7.00
N ARG A 53 -1.87 3.52 7.36
CA ARG A 53 -0.74 4.26 6.83
C ARG A 53 -0.97 4.32 5.32
N SER A 54 -1.60 5.39 4.83
CA SER A 54 -0.99 6.11 3.74
C SER A 54 0.37 6.47 4.28
N THR A 55 1.33 5.59 3.99
CA THR A 55 2.71 6.00 3.82
C THR A 55 2.69 6.93 2.61
N ASP A 56 2.15 8.13 2.80
CA ASP A 56 2.46 9.32 2.01
C ASP A 56 3.79 9.93 2.50
N GLU A 57 4.55 9.17 3.31
CA GLU A 57 5.94 9.41 3.64
C GLU A 57 6.75 8.15 3.36
N GLY A 58 7.14 7.99 2.10
CA GLY A 58 8.10 6.99 1.69
C GLY A 58 7.71 6.28 0.41
N ILE A 59 7.88 6.95 -0.73
CA ILE A 59 8.63 6.30 -1.81
C ILE A 59 9.91 5.82 -1.13
N VAL A 60 9.94 4.56 -0.70
CA VAL A 60 11.16 3.93 -0.25
C VAL A 60 12.06 3.98 -1.47
N GLN A 61 12.95 4.96 -1.51
CA GLN A 61 14.25 4.82 -2.14
C GLN A 61 14.80 3.53 -1.56
N LYS A 62 14.53 2.41 -2.24
CA LYS A 62 15.21 1.16 -1.93
C LYS A 62 16.68 1.49 -2.12
N GLY A 63 17.39 1.44 -1.00
CA GLY A 63 18.83 1.57 -0.95
C GLY A 63 19.44 0.87 -2.14
N GLN A 64 20.11 1.68 -2.96
CA GLN A 64 21.42 1.43 -3.50
C GLN A 64 22.02 0.11 -2.97
N THR A 65 21.76 -0.95 -3.69
CA THR A 65 22.65 -2.11 -3.78
C THR A 65 22.60 -2.54 -5.23
N GLY A 66 23.40 -1.86 -6.06
CA GLY A 66 23.75 -2.27 -7.42
C GLY A 66 22.60 -2.69 -8.34
N ASN A 67 21.43 -2.04 -8.29
CA ASN A 67 20.40 -2.30 -9.29
C ASN A 67 20.63 -1.36 -10.48
N PRO A 68 21.18 -1.82 -11.62
CA PRO A 68 21.50 -0.94 -12.76
C PRO A 68 20.26 -0.23 -13.33
N LEU A 69 19.05 -0.72 -13.01
CA LEU A 69 17.79 -0.06 -13.38
C LEU A 69 17.50 1.22 -12.59
N SER A 70 18.26 1.56 -11.54
CA SER A 70 18.11 2.84 -10.83
C SER A 70 18.64 4.04 -11.63
N CYS A 71 19.39 3.81 -12.70
CA CYS A 71 19.87 4.85 -13.61
C CYS A 71 18.87 5.18 -14.74
N LEU A 72 17.71 4.50 -14.77
CA LEU A 72 16.64 4.76 -15.73
C LEU A 72 15.76 5.92 -15.24
N SER A 73 15.47 6.86 -16.13
CA SER A 73 14.48 7.91 -15.94
C SER A 73 13.08 7.30 -15.90
N ASP A 74 12.10 8.04 -15.35
CA ASP A 74 10.71 7.56 -15.25
C ASP A 74 10.11 7.12 -16.59
N ALA A 75 10.42 7.82 -17.68
CA ALA A 75 10.01 7.45 -19.03
C ALA A 75 10.65 6.13 -19.49
N GLU A 76 11.97 6.00 -19.37
CA GLU A 76 12.72 4.79 -19.74
C GLU A 76 12.26 3.57 -18.92
N ARG A 77 11.87 3.80 -17.67
CA ARG A 77 11.34 2.76 -16.79
C ARG A 77 9.95 2.32 -17.21
N ALA A 78 9.09 3.25 -17.62
CA ALA A 78 7.77 2.91 -18.17
C ALA A 78 7.89 2.09 -19.46
N ASP A 79 8.78 2.46 -20.38
CA ASP A 79 9.06 1.69 -21.60
C ASP A 79 9.62 0.31 -21.28
N TYR A 80 10.58 0.22 -20.34
CA TYR A 80 11.13 -1.05 -19.86
C TYR A 80 10.04 -1.97 -19.27
N ASP A 81 9.16 -1.43 -18.41
CA ASP A 81 8.06 -2.19 -17.80
C ASP A 81 7.08 -2.69 -18.87
N VAL A 82 6.75 -1.88 -19.89
CA VAL A 82 5.91 -2.30 -21.01
C VAL A 82 6.54 -3.47 -21.78
N LEU A 83 7.83 -3.39 -22.08
CA LEU A 83 8.55 -4.44 -22.81
C LEU A 83 8.68 -5.74 -22.00
N LYS A 84 8.90 -5.65 -20.68
CA LYS A 84 8.95 -6.81 -19.77
C LYS A 84 7.59 -7.45 -19.55
N THR A 85 6.54 -6.65 -19.34
CA THR A 85 5.22 -7.15 -18.93
C THR A 85 4.37 -7.58 -20.12
N ARG A 86 4.37 -6.80 -21.22
CA ARG A 86 3.56 -7.08 -22.41
C ARG A 86 4.36 -7.80 -23.49
N GLY A 87 5.59 -7.37 -23.71
CA GLY A 87 6.49 -7.97 -24.70
C GLY A 87 7.10 -9.30 -24.27
N LYS A 88 7.01 -9.65 -22.97
CA LYS A 88 7.69 -10.79 -22.34
C LYS A 88 9.19 -10.86 -22.68
N MET A 89 9.80 -9.71 -22.97
CA MET A 89 11.20 -9.63 -23.36
C MET A 89 12.10 -10.00 -22.18
N THR A 90 13.28 -10.54 -22.48
CA THR A 90 14.33 -10.68 -21.48
C THR A 90 14.83 -9.31 -21.05
N ARG A 91 15.50 -9.23 -19.89
CA ARG A 91 16.07 -7.97 -19.41
C ARG A 91 17.05 -7.37 -20.43
N ALA A 92 17.85 -8.22 -21.08
CA ALA A 92 18.80 -7.82 -22.12
C ALA A 92 18.11 -7.19 -23.33
N GLU A 93 17.05 -7.82 -23.83
CA GLU A 93 16.27 -7.31 -24.96
C GLU A 93 15.56 -6.00 -24.63
N ALA A 94 14.93 -5.91 -23.45
CA ALA A 94 14.24 -4.69 -23.02
C ALA A 94 15.21 -3.52 -22.83
N LEU A 95 16.38 -3.74 -22.22
CA LEU A 95 17.40 -2.71 -22.05
C LEU A 95 18.04 -2.29 -23.40
N THR A 96 18.22 -3.24 -24.31
CA THR A 96 18.70 -2.94 -25.68
C THR A 96 17.68 -2.12 -26.45
N ALA A 97 16.39 -2.45 -26.32
CA ALA A 97 15.30 -1.75 -27.01
C ALA A 97 15.11 -0.29 -26.55
N ILE A 98 15.36 0.01 -25.27
CA ILE A 98 15.35 1.39 -24.75
C ILE A 98 16.70 2.11 -24.92
N GLY A 99 17.69 1.49 -25.58
CA GLY A 99 19.01 2.10 -25.84
C GLY A 99 19.94 2.15 -24.62
N ARG A 100 19.67 1.37 -23.57
CA ARG A 100 20.44 1.32 -22.31
C ARG A 100 21.21 0.01 -22.16
N SER A 101 21.86 -0.42 -23.23
CA SER A 101 22.72 -1.61 -23.27
C SER A 101 23.91 -1.54 -22.29
N ASP A 102 24.34 -0.32 -21.93
CA ASP A 102 25.37 -0.03 -20.92
C ASP A 102 25.03 -0.64 -19.54
N LEU A 103 23.73 -0.82 -19.24
CA LEU A 103 23.24 -1.39 -17.98
C LEU A 103 23.24 -2.92 -17.94
N LEU A 104 23.81 -3.58 -18.96
CA LEU A 104 23.95 -5.04 -19.03
C LEU A 104 25.25 -5.53 -18.36
N GLU A 105 26.25 -4.68 -18.20
CA GLU A 105 27.52 -5.01 -17.53
C GLU A 105 27.36 -4.96 -16.01
N GLY A 106 26.82 -6.03 -15.44
CA GLY A 106 26.79 -6.25 -13.98
C GLY A 106 26.65 -7.70 -13.56
N ASP A 107 26.70 -8.63 -14.53
CA ASP A 107 26.57 -10.08 -14.33
C ASP A 107 27.87 -10.72 -14.83
N ARG A 108 28.95 -10.61 -14.04
CA ARG A 108 30.20 -11.32 -14.27
C ARG A 108 30.75 -11.87 -12.97
#